data_AF-A0A9X2W2N0-F1
#
_entry.id   AF-A0A9X2W2N0-F1
#
_cell.length_a   1.000
_cell.length_b   1.000
_cell.length_c   1.000
_cell.angle_alpha   90.00
_cell.angle_beta   90.00
_cell.angle_gamma   90.00
#
_symmetry.space_group_name_H-M   'P 1'
#
loop_
_entity.id
_entity.type
_entity.pdbx_description
1 polymer ?
#
loop_
_entity_poly.entity_id
_entity_poly.type
_entity_poly.pdbx_seq_one_letter_code
_entity_poly.pdbx_strand_id
1 'polypeptide(L)'
;MSEGDEEAVIDRIDRKAGMIWSRIGGAVLVVCALALLAESFGGAGPLDRWPLVLGAGLLAGLACFAFRSRAPLSDLLTDGPDRRGKK
;
A
#
# COMPACT_ATOMS: atom_id res chain seq x y z
N MET A 1 -5.80 25.79 -26.00
CA MET A 1 -6.15 24.67 -25.10
C MET A 1 -7.28 25.16 -24.24
N SER A 2 -8.38 24.41 -24.18
CA SER A 2 -9.53 24.72 -23.33
C SER A 2 -9.16 24.39 -21.87
N GLU A 3 -9.66 25.13 -20.88
CA GLU A 3 -9.48 24.79 -19.45
C GLU A 3 -9.89 23.34 -19.14
N GLY A 4 -10.90 22.80 -19.84
CA GLY A 4 -11.33 21.41 -19.69
C GLY A 4 -10.32 20.36 -20.19
N ASP A 5 -9.39 20.74 -21.09
CA ASP A 5 -8.32 19.82 -21.54
C ASP A 5 -7.21 19.71 -20.48
N GLU A 6 -6.95 20.79 -19.74
CA GLU A 6 -5.91 20.83 -18.70
C GLU A 6 -6.33 20.00 -17.48
N GLU A 7 -7.59 20.11 -17.02
CA GLU A 7 -8.13 19.30 -15.92
C GLU A 7 -8.05 17.79 -16.24
N ALA A 8 -8.44 17.40 -17.46
CA ALA A 8 -8.39 15.99 -17.89
C ALA A 8 -6.96 15.43 -18.00
N VAL A 9 -5.95 16.28 -18.21
CA VAL A 9 -4.54 15.88 -18.21
C VAL A 9 -4.03 15.71 -16.77
N ILE A 10 -4.38 16.64 -15.87
CA ILE A 10 -3.99 16.60 -14.46
C ILE A 10 -4.55 15.35 -13.77
N ASP A 11 -5.83 15.04 -13.97
CA ASP A 11 -6.47 13.82 -13.43
C ASP A 11 -5.79 12.52 -13.87
N ARG A 12 -5.32 12.47 -15.12
CA ARG A 12 -4.61 11.30 -15.65
C ARG A 12 -3.23 11.14 -15.01
N ILE A 13 -2.55 12.25 -14.72
CA ILE A 13 -1.26 12.23 -14.03
C ILE A 13 -1.45 11.80 -12.58
N ASP A 14 -2.47 12.32 -11.89
CA ASP A 14 -2.75 11.99 -10.49
C ASP A 14 -3.08 10.51 -10.28
N ARG A 15 -3.87 9.91 -11.18
CA ARG A 15 -4.14 8.45 -11.16
C ARG A 15 -2.88 7.63 -11.38
N LYS A 16 -1.99 8.05 -12.29
CA LYS A 16 -0.71 7.36 -12.52
C LYS A 16 0.20 7.46 -11.31
N ALA A 17 0.28 8.65 -10.71
CA ALA A 17 1.06 8.88 -9.50
C ALA A 17 0.54 7.99 -8.35
N GLY A 18 -0.77 7.94 -8.12
CA GLY A 18 -1.39 7.09 -7.10
C GLY A 18 -1.09 5.60 -7.30
N MET A 19 -1.20 5.11 -8.54
CA MET A 19 -0.83 3.72 -8.86
C MET A 19 0.66 3.43 -8.63
N ILE A 20 1.55 4.34 -9.00
CA ILE A 20 3.00 4.17 -8.78
C ILE A 20 3.30 4.16 -7.27
N TRP A 21 2.71 5.08 -6.51
CA TRP A 21 2.88 5.17 -5.07
C TRP A 21 2.40 3.92 -4.34
N SER A 22 1.23 3.41 -4.73
CA SER A 22 0.70 2.18 -4.16
C SER A 22 1.59 0.96 -4.48
N ARG A 23 2.20 0.92 -5.67
CA ARG A 23 3.17 -0.14 -6.03
C ARG A 23 4.48 -0.01 -5.24
N ILE A 24 4.98 1.19 -5.02
CA ILE A 24 6.19 1.41 -4.22
C ILE A 24 5.94 1.01 -2.77
N GLY A 25 4.82 1.45 -2.18
CA GLY A 25 4.42 1.03 -0.84
C GLY A 25 4.25 -0.49 -0.73
N GLY A 26 3.59 -1.11 -1.71
CA GLY A 26 3.48 -2.57 -1.79
C GLY A 26 4.83 -3.28 -1.87
N ALA A 27 5.78 -2.76 -2.67
CA ALA A 27 7.12 -3.32 -2.78
C ALA A 27 7.89 -3.26 -1.45
N VAL A 28 7.81 -2.13 -0.73
CA VAL A 28 8.41 -1.99 0.60
C VAL A 28 7.82 -3.01 1.57
N LEU A 29 6.49 -3.16 1.58
CA LEU A 29 5.81 -4.15 2.43
C LEU A 29 6.26 -5.59 2.13
N VAL A 30 6.45 -5.94 0.85
CA VAL A 30 7.00 -7.26 0.47
C VAL A 30 8.41 -7.45 1.00
N VAL A 31 9.29 -6.46 0.86
CA VAL A 31 10.67 -6.54 1.36
C VAL A 31 10.68 -6.72 2.88
N CYS A 32 9.86 -5.96 3.61
CA CYS A 32 9.72 -6.12 5.06
C CYS A 32 9.14 -7.50 5.45
N ALA A 33 8.16 -8.01 4.69
CA ALA A 33 7.59 -9.34 4.91
C ALA A 33 8.66 -10.44 4.75
N LEU A 34 9.47 -10.35 3.70
CA LEU A 34 10.57 -11.29 3.45
C LEU A 34 11.66 -11.20 4.52
N ALA A 35 11.98 -9.99 4.99
CA ALA A 35 12.93 -9.79 6.09
C ALA A 35 12.43 -10.44 7.38
N LEU A 36 11.17 -10.20 7.78
CA LEU A 36 10.58 -10.85 8.96
C LEU A 36 10.53 -12.37 8.83
N LEU A 37 10.23 -12.87 7.62
CA LEU A 37 10.22 -14.29 7.36
C LEU A 37 11.63 -14.89 7.48
N ALA A 38 12.65 -14.20 6.97
CA ALA A 38 14.05 -14.62 7.11
C ALA A 38 14.49 -14.68 8.58
N GLU A 39 14.17 -13.64 9.37
CA GLU A 39 14.43 -13.60 10.81
C GLU A 39 13.75 -14.76 11.57
N SER A 40 12.56 -15.18 11.12
CA SER A 40 11.85 -16.31 11.73
C SER A 40 12.61 -17.64 11.64
N PHE A 41 13.55 -17.80 10.71
CA PHE A 41 14.39 -18.98 10.63
C PHE A 41 15.58 -18.96 11.60
N GLY A 42 15.92 -17.80 12.17
CA GLY A 42 17.02 -17.64 13.14
C GLY A 42 16.63 -17.91 14.61
N GLY A 43 15.34 -17.99 14.93
CA GLY A 43 14.84 -18.12 16.32
C GLY A 43 15.07 -19.49 16.95
N ALA A 44 15.34 -19.53 18.26
CA ALA A 44 15.70 -20.73 19.02
C ALA A 44 14.52 -21.69 19.30
N GLY A 45 13.26 -21.25 19.17
CA GLY A 45 12.09 -22.10 19.41
C GLY A 45 10.81 -21.65 18.70
N PRO A 46 9.78 -22.52 18.60
CA PRO A 46 8.55 -22.26 17.84
C PRO A 46 7.76 -21.02 18.30
N LEU A 47 7.80 -20.72 19.60
CA LEU A 47 7.10 -19.57 20.21
C LEU A 47 7.66 -18.22 19.75
N ASP A 48 8.97 -18.17 19.45
CA ASP A 48 9.63 -16.96 18.96
C ASP A 48 9.43 -16.76 17.44
N ARG A 49 9.14 -17.84 16.71
CA ARG A 49 8.98 -17.82 15.25
C ARG A 49 7.57 -17.43 14.80
N TRP A 50 6.56 -17.92 15.52
CA TRP A 50 5.15 -17.69 15.18
C TRP A 50 4.77 -16.21 14.99
N PRO A 51 5.20 -15.27 15.87
CA PRO A 51 4.84 -13.86 15.72
C PRO A 51 5.49 -13.23 14.48
N LEU A 52 6.72 -13.65 14.16
CA LEU A 52 7.45 -13.18 12.98
C LEU A 52 6.79 -13.68 11.69
N VAL A 53 6.37 -14.95 11.65
CA VAL A 53 5.64 -15.54 10.52
C VAL A 53 4.28 -14.84 10.33
N LEU A 54 3.55 -14.57 11.42
CA LEU A 54 2.32 -13.79 11.34
C LEU A 54 2.55 -12.37 10.81
N GLY A 55 3.58 -11.69 11.33
CA GLY A 55 3.94 -10.35 10.89
C GLY A 55 4.26 -10.33 9.39
N ALA A 56 5.05 -11.30 8.93
CA ALA A 56 5.34 -11.47 7.50
C ALA A 56 4.06 -11.69 6.68
N GLY A 57 3.16 -12.56 7.13
CA GLY A 57 1.86 -12.81 6.48
C GLY A 57 0.98 -11.56 6.41
N LEU A 58 0.91 -10.79 7.49
CA LEU A 58 0.14 -9.54 7.54
C LEU A 58 0.70 -8.50 6.55
N LEU A 59 2.01 -8.30 6.53
CA LEU A 59 2.68 -7.37 5.60
C LEU A 59 2.49 -7.81 4.15
N ALA A 60 2.59 -9.10 3.86
CA ALA A 60 2.30 -9.63 2.52
C ALA A 60 0.84 -9.40 2.12
N GLY A 61 -0.10 -9.57 3.05
CA GLY A 61 -1.51 -9.24 2.84
C GLY A 61 -1.72 -7.76 2.50
N LEU A 62 -1.12 -6.86 3.28
CA LEU A 62 -1.16 -5.42 3.02
C LEU A 62 -0.52 -5.06 1.68
N ALA A 63 0.58 -5.71 1.30
CA ALA A 63 1.21 -5.52 0.00
C ALA A 63 0.26 -5.92 -1.14
N CYS A 64 -0.46 -7.02 -1.01
CA CYS A 64 -1.49 -7.43 -1.98
C CYS A 64 -2.58 -6.38 -2.13
N PHE A 65 -3.06 -5.80 -1.02
CA PHE A 65 -4.02 -4.68 -1.08
C PHE A 65 -3.43 -3.45 -1.76
N ALA A 66 -2.18 -3.11 -1.46
CA ALA A 66 -1.49 -1.99 -2.09
C ALA A 66 -1.32 -2.20 -3.61
N PHE A 67 -0.93 -3.38 -4.07
CA PHE A 67 -0.85 -3.67 -5.51
C PHE A 67 -2.21 -3.72 -6.22
N ARG A 68 -3.26 -4.06 -5.48
CA ARG A 68 -4.64 -4.09 -6.00
C ARG A 68 -5.29 -2.71 -6.02
N SER A 69 -4.80 -1.75 -5.23
CA SER A 69 -5.33 -0.39 -5.20
C SER A 69 -5.12 0.32 -6.54
N ARG A 70 -6.17 0.98 -7.02
CA ARG A 70 -6.17 1.83 -8.22
C ARG A 70 -6.59 3.27 -7.88
N ALA A 71 -6.48 3.65 -6.61
CA ALA A 71 -6.91 4.97 -6.14
C ALA A 71 -5.99 6.08 -6.68
N PRO A 72 -6.55 7.25 -7.04
CA PRO A 72 -5.76 8.44 -7.33
C PRO A 72 -4.96 8.89 -6.10
N LEU A 73 -3.84 9.59 -6.33
CA LEU A 73 -2.96 10.05 -5.25
C LEU A 73 -3.67 11.08 -4.37
N SER A 74 -4.50 11.94 -4.97
CA SER A 74 -5.33 12.90 -4.27
C SER A 74 -6.24 12.24 -3.22
N ASP A 75 -6.95 11.17 -3.58
CA ASP A 75 -7.78 10.40 -2.63
C ASP A 75 -6.91 9.83 -1.50
N LEU A 76 -5.72 9.28 -1.80
CA LEU A 76 -4.80 8.75 -0.79
C LEU A 76 -4.27 9.81 0.19
N LEU A 77 -4.16 11.07 -0.23
CA LEU A 77 -3.64 12.18 0.59
C LEU A 77 -4.74 12.96 1.33
N THR A 78 -5.97 12.92 0.80
CA THR A 78 -7.11 13.66 1.35
C THR A 78 -8.05 12.81 2.19
N ASP A 79 -7.99 11.48 2.08
CA ASP A 79 -8.65 10.55 3.01
C ASP A 79 -7.95 10.55 4.38
N GLY A 80 -8.22 11.60 5.17
CA GLY A 80 -8.38 11.45 6.61
C GLY A 80 -9.65 10.66 6.93
N PRO A 81 -9.86 10.20 8.19
CA PRO A 81 -11.04 9.41 8.56
C PRO A 81 -12.32 10.11 8.07
N ASP A 82 -13.07 9.32 7.32
CA ASP A 82 -14.13 9.68 6.39
C ASP A 82 -15.05 10.82 6.88
N ARG A 83 -15.08 11.94 6.15
CA ARG A 83 -16.14 12.95 6.27
C ARG A 83 -17.38 12.61 5.43
N ARG A 84 -17.52 11.40 4.87
CA ARG A 84 -18.76 10.91 4.22
C ARG A 84 -19.65 10.10 5.17
N GLY A 85 -19.86 10.62 6.38
CA GLY A 85 -20.90 10.18 7.31
C GLY A 85 -22.19 11.02 7.24
N LYS A 86 -22.53 11.61 6.09
CA LYS A 86 -23.83 12.29 5.88
C LYS A 86 -24.42 11.90 4.52
N LYS A 87 -25.10 10.77 4.48
CA LYS A 87 -26.35 10.63 3.74
C LYS A 87 -27.38 10.02 4.67
#